data_AF-A0A068UMW6-F1
#
_entry.id   AF-A0A068UMW6-F1
#
_cell.length_a   1.000
_cell.length_b   1.000
_cell.length_c   1.000
_cell.angle_alpha   90.00
_cell.angle_beta   90.00
_cell.angle_gamma   90.00
#
_symmetry.space_group_name_H-M   'P 1'
#
loop_
_entity.id
_entity.type
_entity.pdbx_description
1 polymer ?
#
loop_
_entity_poly.entity_id
_entity_poly.type
_entity_poly.pdbx_seq_one_letter_code
_entity_poly.pdbx_strand_id
1 'polypeptide(L)'
;MTRQNSDKKYFYEIDGRDPNGYVGCMWSICGVHDQGWRERPVFGKIRYMNYAGCKRKFDVDGYIAYVKRLAGESKKRKAEI
;
A
#
# COMPACT_ATOMS: atom_id res chain seq x y z
N MET A 1 13.14 -35.51 -5.20
CA MET A 1 13.89 -35.58 -3.92
C MET A 1 14.70 -34.28 -3.81
N THR A 2 14.04 -33.15 -3.56
CA THR A 2 14.16 -32.45 -2.27
C THR A 2 12.80 -31.90 -1.82
N ARG A 3 12.16 -32.64 -0.91
CA ARG A 3 11.23 -32.07 0.05
C ARG A 3 12.08 -31.36 1.09
N GLN A 4 11.91 -30.05 1.28
CA GLN A 4 11.97 -29.40 2.60
C GLN A 4 11.06 -28.16 2.61
N ASN A 5 9.99 -28.25 3.39
CA ASN A 5 9.21 -27.13 3.89
C ASN A 5 10.06 -26.36 4.91
N SER A 6 10.68 -25.26 4.49
CA SER A 6 11.26 -24.21 5.35
C SER A 6 11.56 -23.01 4.44
N ASP A 7 11.21 -21.79 4.85
CA ASP A 7 11.44 -20.50 4.14
C ASP A 7 10.30 -19.96 3.26
N LYS A 8 9.05 -19.96 3.75
CA LYS A 8 7.99 -19.11 3.15
C LYS A 8 8.28 -17.63 3.43
N LYS A 9 9.09 -16.99 2.59
CA LYS A 9 9.29 -15.53 2.58
C LYS A 9 8.08 -14.85 1.95
N TYR A 10 7.11 -14.44 2.76
CA TYR A 10 5.92 -13.73 2.30
C TYR A 10 6.24 -12.26 2.06
N PHE A 11 6.52 -11.89 0.82
CA PHE A 11 6.53 -10.49 0.42
C PHE A 11 5.08 -9.97 0.45
N TYR A 12 4.88 -8.77 1.03
CA TYR A 12 3.55 -8.16 1.10
C TYR A 12 3.03 -7.79 -0.29
N GLU A 13 3.91 -7.23 -1.11
CA GLU A 13 3.64 -6.95 -2.52
C GLU A 13 4.25 -8.06 -3.38
N ILE A 14 3.42 -8.68 -4.23
CA ILE A 14 3.85 -9.72 -5.17
C ILE A 14 4.71 -9.14 -6.31
N ASP A 15 4.49 -7.88 -6.65
CA ASP A 15 5.20 -7.09 -7.66
C ASP A 15 6.31 -6.20 -7.05
N GLY A 16 6.58 -6.35 -5.75
CA GLY A 16 7.59 -5.57 -5.05
C GLY A 16 9.03 -5.95 -5.42
N ARG A 17 9.99 -5.14 -4.95
CA ARG A 17 11.43 -5.20 -5.30
C ARG A 17 11.70 -4.94 -6.78
N ASP A 18 10.82 -4.15 -7.39
CA ASP A 18 10.90 -3.70 -8.77
C ASP A 18 11.22 -2.19 -8.81
N PRO A 19 11.92 -1.69 -9.86
CA PRO A 19 12.15 -0.25 -10.05
C PRO A 19 10.89 0.62 -9.93
N ASN A 20 9.72 0.12 -10.36
CA ASN A 20 8.46 0.84 -10.21
C ASN A 20 8.08 1.06 -8.73
N GLY A 21 8.40 0.10 -7.85
CA GLY A 21 8.19 0.26 -6.41
C GLY A 21 9.10 1.34 -5.81
N TYR A 22 10.38 1.36 -6.18
CA TYR A 22 11.30 2.41 -5.73
C TYR A 22 10.87 3.80 -6.21
N VAL A 23 10.58 3.94 -7.51
CA VAL A 23 10.17 5.22 -8.08
C VAL A 23 8.78 5.64 -7.58
N GLY A 24 7.85 4.71 -7.36
CA GLY A 24 6.53 4.99 -6.77
C GLY A 24 6.61 5.52 -5.34
N CYS A 25 7.47 4.93 -4.51
CA CYS A 25 7.77 5.45 -3.17
C CYS A 25 8.40 6.85 -3.24
N MET A 26 9.37 7.06 -4.13
CA MET A 26 10.05 8.34 -4.30
C MET A 26 9.15 9.44 -4.88
N TRP A 27 8.21 9.10 -5.76
CA TRP A 27 7.16 10.00 -6.21
C TRP A 27 6.27 10.44 -5.04
N SER A 28 5.89 9.48 -4.18
CA SER A 28 4.96 9.74 -3.07
C SER A 28 5.57 10.57 -1.93
N ILE A 29 6.83 10.30 -1.57
CA ILE A 29 7.49 10.88 -0.38
C ILE A 29 8.38 12.07 -0.77
N CYS A 30 9.11 11.94 -1.88
CA CYS A 30 10.13 12.90 -2.30
C CYS A 30 9.72 13.73 -3.53
N GLY A 31 8.56 13.47 -4.12
CA GLY A 31 8.06 14.22 -5.28
C GLY A 31 8.81 13.96 -6.58
N VAL A 32 9.52 12.82 -6.70
CA VAL A 32 10.21 12.46 -7.94
C VAL A 32 9.20 12.32 -9.09
N HIS A 33 9.42 13.04 -10.19
CA HIS A 33 8.48 13.15 -11.32
C HIS A 33 7.13 13.83 -11.00
N ASP A 34 7.00 14.51 -9.86
CA ASP A 34 5.85 15.38 -9.56
C ASP A 34 6.28 16.86 -9.55
N GLN A 35 5.30 17.75 -9.64
CA GLN A 35 5.49 19.19 -9.43
C GLN A 35 5.36 19.57 -7.95
N GLY A 36 5.79 20.79 -7.60
CA GLY A 36 5.59 21.36 -6.27
C GLY A 36 4.13 21.79 -6.01
N TRP A 37 3.67 21.63 -4.78
CA TRP A 37 2.34 22.01 -4.31
C TRP A 37 2.39 23.08 -3.22
N ARG A 38 1.21 23.57 -2.80
CA ARG A 38 1.08 24.53 -1.70
C ARG A 38 1.77 24.00 -0.44
N GLU A 39 2.64 24.81 0.13
CA GLU A 39 3.43 24.47 1.30
C GLU A 39 2.55 24.18 2.53
N ARG A 40 2.89 23.11 3.26
CA ARG A 40 2.20 22.66 4.47
C ARG A 40 3.21 22.19 5.51
N PRO A 41 2.90 22.30 6.82
CA PRO A 41 3.72 21.70 7.86
C PRO A 41 3.94 20.20 7.61
N VAL A 42 5.12 19.71 7.99
CA VAL A 42 5.60 18.33 7.79
C VAL A 42 5.91 17.98 6.32
N PHE A 43 4.99 18.22 5.40
CA PHE A 43 5.12 17.80 4.00
C PHE A 43 5.90 18.79 3.12
N GLY A 44 6.12 20.03 3.59
CA GLY A 44 6.66 21.10 2.74
C GLY A 44 5.78 21.28 1.50
N LYS A 45 6.38 21.19 0.31
CA LYS A 45 5.69 21.34 -0.99
C LYS A 45 5.32 20.00 -1.65
N ILE A 46 5.46 18.87 -0.95
CA ILE A 46 5.05 17.56 -1.49
C ILE A 46 3.52 17.50 -1.61
N ARG A 47 3.04 16.78 -2.63
CA ARG A 47 1.60 16.56 -2.86
C ARG A 47 0.93 15.99 -1.63
N TYR A 48 -0.05 16.72 -1.09
CA TYR A 48 -0.80 16.28 0.08
C TYR A 48 -2.11 15.59 -0.33
N MET A 49 -2.32 14.38 0.20
CA MET A 49 -3.58 13.62 0.09
C MET A 49 -4.11 13.33 1.49
N ASN A 50 -5.43 13.44 1.69
CA ASN A 50 -6.04 13.22 3.00
C ASN A 50 -7.34 12.42 2.90
N TYR A 51 -7.80 11.94 4.06
CA TYR A 51 -8.99 11.12 4.19
C TYR A 51 -10.25 11.80 3.63
N ALA A 52 -10.49 13.07 3.97
CA ALA A 52 -11.64 13.81 3.46
C ALA A 52 -11.60 13.96 1.93
N GLY A 53 -10.42 14.07 1.33
CA GLY A 53 -10.22 14.08 -0.11
C GLY A 53 -10.57 12.75 -0.77
N CYS A 54 -10.20 11.62 -0.15
CA CYS A 54 -10.60 10.29 -0.61
C CYS A 54 -12.12 10.11 -0.55
N LYS A 55 -12.77 10.52 0.54
CA LYS A 55 -14.23 10.45 0.70
C LYS A 55 -15.02 11.18 -0.39
N ARG A 56 -14.46 12.26 -0.95
CA ARG A 56 -15.10 12.97 -2.07
C ARG A 56 -14.92 12.27 -3.43
N LYS A 57 -14.01 11.31 -3.54
CA LYS A 57 -13.62 10.66 -4.80
C LYS A 57 -14.14 9.24 -4.95
N PHE A 58 -14.29 8.50 -3.86
CA PHE A 58 -14.79 7.11 -3.89
C PHE A 58 -15.41 6.70 -2.56
N ASP A 59 -16.11 5.56 -2.57
CA ASP A 59 -16.66 4.93 -1.36
C ASP A 59 -15.56 4.34 -0.47
N VAL A 60 -15.11 5.16 0.49
CA VAL A 60 -14.07 4.79 1.45
C VAL A 60 -14.56 3.70 2.41
N ASP A 61 -15.82 3.76 2.85
CA ASP A 61 -16.34 2.83 3.85
C ASP A 61 -16.56 1.43 3.22
N GLY A 62 -17.01 1.38 1.97
CA GLY A 62 -17.05 0.16 1.16
C GLY A 62 -15.67 -0.47 0.97
N TYR A 63 -14.63 0.33 0.65
CA TYR A 63 -13.26 -0.17 0.55
C TYR A 63 -12.73 -0.73 1.87
N ILE A 64 -13.00 -0.05 3.00
CA ILE A 64 -12.61 -0.52 4.33
C ILE A 64 -13.29 -1.86 4.66
N ALA A 65 -14.59 -1.97 4.41
CA ALA A 65 -15.33 -3.21 4.64
C ALA A 65 -14.78 -4.37 3.78
N TYR A 66 -14.48 -4.09 2.51
CA TYR A 66 -13.87 -5.04 1.59
C TYR A 66 -12.52 -5.58 2.10
N VAL A 67 -11.60 -4.70 2.50
CA VAL A 67 -10.28 -5.11 3.00
C VAL A 67 -10.40 -5.86 4.34
N LYS A 68 -11.31 -5.47 5.23
CA LYS A 68 -11.57 -6.20 6.48
C LYS A 68 -11.99 -7.65 6.22
N ARG A 69 -12.85 -7.88 5.23
CA ARG A 69 -13.26 -9.23 4.82
C ARG A 69 -12.07 -10.04 4.31
N LEU A 70 -11.27 -9.49 3.40
CA LEU A 70 -10.07 -10.17 2.86
C LEU A 70 -9.06 -10.52 3.97
N ALA A 71 -8.82 -9.61 4.90
CA ALA A 71 -7.93 -9.85 6.03
C ALA A 71 -8.46 -10.96 6.94
N GLY A 72 -9.78 -10.99 7.20
CA GLY A 72 -10.44 -12.06 7.95
C GLY A 72 -10.30 -13.43 7.27
N GLU A 73 -10.54 -13.50 5.96
CA GLU A 73 -10.37 -14.73 5.17
C GLU A 73 -8.92 -15.22 5.13
N SER A 74 -7.94 -14.30 5.00
CA SER A 74 -6.52 -14.63 5.03
C SER A 74 -6.08 -15.23 6.37
N LYS A 75 -6.61 -14.71 7.49
CA LYS A 75 -6.37 -15.28 8.82
C LYS A 75 -6.95 -16.68 8.97
N LYS A 76 -8.18 -16.92 8.47
CA LYS A 76 -8.81 -18.25 8.47
C LYS A 76 -7.98 -19.28 7.69
N ARG A 77 -7.59 -18.95 6.45
CA ARG A 77 -6.75 -19.82 5.62
C ARG A 77 -5.41 -20.19 6.28
N LYS A 78 -4.81 -19.27 7.04
CA LYS A 78 -3.59 -19.55 7.80
C LYS A 78 -3.81 -20.44 9.02
N ALA A 79 -5.02 -20.47 9.57
CA ALA A 79 -5.36 -21.31 10.72
C ALA A 79 -5.75 -22.75 10.33
N GLU A 80 -6.16 -22.95 9.08
CA GLU A 80 -6.54 -24.25 8.50
C GLU A 80 -5.36 -25.02 7.86
N ILE A 81 -4.19 -24.38 7.74
CA ILE A 81 -2.92 -24.95 7.24
C ILE A 81 -2.00 -25.23 8.42
#